data_AF-A0A850BHE6-F1
#
_entry.id   AF-A0A850BHE6-F1
#
_cell.length_a   1.000
_cell.length_b   1.000
_cell.length_c   1.000
_cell.angle_alpha   90.00
_cell.angle_beta   90.00
_cell.angle_gamma   90.00
#
_symmetry.space_group_name_H-M   'P 1'
#
loop_
_entity.id
_entity.type
_entity.pdbx_description
1 polymer ?
#
loop_
_entity_poly.entity_id
_entity_poly.type
_entity_poly.pdbx_seq_one_letter_code
_entity_poly.pdbx_strand_id
1 'polypeptide(L)'
;VSVPAPAPAPAGLKPLAGAPSIDVELGTHSASNFYRGLGGDDVVEHGGIFVATYKIPKLGASVNLRVLLPGNFQFIAHAEVRWMRGSGVSVDSAEPGFGARFTKISTEGRMLVNRYTRNREPLFYDDL
;
A
#
# COMPACT_ATOMS: atom_id res chain seq x y z
N VAL A 1 1.60 2.39 -41.37
CA VAL A 1 0.84 3.21 -40.41
C VAL A 1 1.71 3.35 -39.16
N SER A 2 2.26 4.52 -38.88
CA SER A 2 3.02 4.75 -37.64
C SER A 2 2.05 4.80 -36.47
N VAL A 3 2.26 3.93 -35.49
CA VAL A 3 1.59 4.00 -34.18
C VAL A 3 2.11 5.25 -33.47
N PRO A 4 1.26 6.14 -32.96
CA PRO A 4 1.73 7.28 -32.18
C PRO A 4 2.44 6.77 -30.92
N ALA A 5 3.56 7.40 -30.57
CA ALA A 5 4.25 7.12 -29.32
C ALA A 5 3.28 7.33 -28.14
N PRO A 6 3.32 6.47 -27.11
CA PRO A 6 2.44 6.64 -25.95
C PRO A 6 2.69 8.02 -25.33
N ALA A 7 1.60 8.75 -25.06
CA ALA A 7 1.67 10.00 -24.32
C ALA A 7 2.45 9.78 -23.01
N PRO A 8 3.26 10.75 -22.54
CA PRO A 8 3.95 10.62 -21.28
C PRO A 8 2.91 10.35 -20.19
N ALA A 9 3.09 9.25 -19.44
CA ALA A 9 2.24 8.95 -18.30
C ALA A 9 2.19 10.19 -17.39
N PRO A 10 1.02 10.57 -16.85
CA PRO A 10 0.93 11.68 -15.91
C PRO A 10 1.98 11.48 -14.82
N ALA A 11 2.75 12.54 -14.54
CA ALA A 11 3.94 12.43 -13.70
C ALA A 11 3.54 11.96 -12.30
N GLY A 12 3.71 10.65 -12.06
CA GLY A 12 3.40 10.02 -10.79
C GLY A 12 4.18 10.66 -9.65
N LEU A 13 3.69 10.45 -8.43
CA LEU A 13 4.37 10.90 -7.22
C LEU A 13 5.83 10.41 -7.23
N LYS A 14 6.79 11.33 -7.07
CA LYS A 14 8.21 10.96 -6.98
C LYS A 14 8.49 10.34 -5.60
N PRO A 15 9.42 9.37 -5.49
CA PRO A 15 9.88 8.88 -4.20
C PRO A 15 10.42 10.01 -3.30
N LEU A 16 10.11 9.94 -2.01
CA LEU A 16 10.72 10.75 -0.96
C LEU A 16 12.21 10.40 -0.84
N ALA A 17 13.08 11.39 -0.97
CA ALA A 17 14.52 11.20 -0.85
C ALA A 17 14.90 10.71 0.55
N GLY A 18 15.79 9.73 0.64
CA GLY A 18 16.27 9.16 1.90
C GLY A 18 15.34 8.12 2.55
N ALA A 19 14.12 7.93 2.05
CA ALA A 19 13.21 6.88 2.50
C ALA A 19 13.36 5.60 1.64
N PRO A 20 13.37 4.40 2.25
CA PRO A 20 13.49 3.15 1.50
C PRO A 20 12.28 2.95 0.57
N SER A 21 12.53 2.37 -0.60
CA SER A 21 11.48 1.99 -1.55
C SER A 21 11.13 0.51 -1.38
N ILE A 22 9.85 0.22 -1.25
CA ILE A 22 9.31 -1.11 -0.98
C ILE A 22 8.27 -1.41 -2.05
N ASP A 23 8.47 -2.52 -2.74
CA ASP A 23 7.51 -3.03 -3.69
C ASP A 23 6.40 -3.78 -2.95
N VAL A 24 5.15 -3.46 -3.28
CA VAL A 24 3.99 -4.09 -2.66
C VAL A 24 3.10 -4.64 -3.76
N GLU A 25 3.09 -5.96 -3.90
CA GLU A 25 2.25 -6.65 -4.86
C GLU A 25 0.88 -6.93 -4.26
N LEU A 26 -0.15 -6.42 -4.92
CA LEU A 26 -1.55 -6.67 -4.60
C LEU A 26 -2.15 -7.63 -5.61
N GLY A 27 -3.00 -8.52 -5.11
CA GLY A 27 -3.69 -9.52 -5.91
C GLY A 27 -4.64 -10.35 -5.05
N THR A 28 -5.37 -11.25 -5.69
CA THR A 28 -6.33 -12.14 -5.02
C THR A 28 -5.67 -13.07 -4.00
N HIS A 29 -4.45 -13.52 -4.29
CA HIS A 29 -3.69 -14.46 -3.44
C HIS A 29 -2.56 -13.77 -2.65
N SER A 30 -2.42 -12.45 -2.75
CA SER A 30 -1.41 -11.72 -1.97
C SER A 30 -1.89 -11.54 -0.53
N ALA A 31 -1.03 -11.84 0.44
CA ALA A 31 -1.29 -11.50 1.84
C ALA A 31 -1.23 -9.99 2.10
N SER A 32 -0.56 -9.22 1.24
CA SER A 32 -0.62 -7.76 1.28
C SER A 32 -2.01 -7.29 0.82
N ASN A 33 -2.56 -6.29 1.51
CA ASN A 33 -3.85 -5.71 1.17
C ASN A 33 -3.99 -4.30 1.77
N PHE A 34 -4.93 -3.52 1.27
CA PHE A 34 -5.32 -2.27 1.94
C PHE A 34 -5.99 -2.57 3.28
N TYR A 35 -5.91 -1.61 4.20
CA TYR A 35 -6.67 -1.65 5.45
C TYR A 35 -7.39 -0.33 5.72
N ARG A 36 -8.51 -0.41 6.44
CA ARG A 36 -9.22 0.73 7.04
C ARG A 36 -8.81 0.87 8.51
N GLY A 37 -8.66 2.09 8.98
CA GLY A 37 -8.53 2.40 10.40
C GLY A 37 -9.85 2.92 10.99
N LEU A 38 -9.85 3.27 12.27
CA LEU A 38 -11.05 3.68 13.02
C LEU A 38 -11.69 5.00 12.54
N GLY A 39 -10.97 5.80 11.75
CA GLY A 39 -11.42 7.13 11.33
C GLY A 39 -12.49 7.14 10.23
N GLY A 40 -12.78 5.99 9.60
CA GLY A 40 -13.81 5.86 8.56
C GLY A 40 -13.43 4.91 7.43
N ASP A 41 -14.31 4.79 6.45
CA ASP A 41 -14.17 3.84 5.33
C ASP A 41 -13.13 4.25 4.28
N ASP A 42 -12.68 5.51 4.30
CA ASP A 42 -11.70 6.00 3.35
C ASP A 42 -10.28 5.48 3.70
N VAL A 43 -9.86 4.45 2.97
CA VAL A 43 -8.54 3.82 3.10
C VAL A 43 -7.39 4.82 2.93
N VAL A 44 -7.56 5.87 2.13
CA VAL A 44 -6.47 6.82 1.88
C VAL A 44 -6.35 7.82 3.03
N GLU A 45 -7.46 8.29 3.58
CA GLU A 45 -7.44 9.27 4.69
C GLU A 45 -7.21 8.61 6.06
N HIS A 46 -7.87 7.47 6.30
CA HIS A 46 -7.96 6.83 7.61
C HIS A 46 -7.25 5.48 7.69
N GLY A 47 -6.77 4.96 6.56
CA GLY A 47 -6.21 3.64 6.46
C GLY A 47 -4.80 3.62 5.88
N GLY A 48 -4.49 2.56 5.14
CA GLY A 48 -3.19 2.37 4.55
C GLY A 48 -3.08 1.05 3.82
N ILE A 49 -1.87 0.52 3.77
CA ILE A 49 -1.59 -0.80 3.21
C ILE A 49 -0.87 -1.66 4.25
N PHE A 50 -1.33 -2.90 4.39
CA PHE A 50 -0.57 -3.94 5.04
C PHE A 50 0.38 -4.55 4.01
N VAL A 51 1.67 -4.54 4.34
CA VAL A 51 2.74 -5.11 3.54
C VAL A 51 3.21 -6.38 4.22
N ALA A 52 2.87 -7.53 3.63
CA ALA A 52 3.35 -8.83 4.07
C ALA A 52 4.83 -8.99 3.68
N THR A 53 5.70 -9.04 4.67
CA THR A 53 7.16 -9.16 4.47
C THR A 53 7.87 -9.50 5.78
N TYR A 54 9.05 -10.11 5.66
CA TYR A 54 9.96 -10.35 6.78
C TYR A 54 10.93 -9.17 7.02
N LYS A 55 11.06 -8.24 6.06
CA LYS A 55 11.94 -7.08 6.15
C LYS A 55 11.13 -5.86 6.61
N ILE A 56 10.85 -5.83 7.91
CA ILE A 56 9.98 -4.81 8.50
C ILE A 56 10.81 -3.56 8.86
N PRO A 57 10.51 -2.38 8.29
CA PRO A 57 11.13 -1.12 8.71
C PRO A 57 10.71 -0.74 10.14
N LYS A 58 11.45 0.18 10.78
CA LYS A 58 11.12 0.64 12.13
C LYS A 58 9.74 1.30 12.17
N LEU A 59 9.03 1.14 13.29
CA LEU A 59 7.82 1.90 13.59
C LEU A 59 8.09 3.41 13.48
N GLY A 60 7.17 4.16 12.88
CA GLY A 60 7.30 5.59 12.58
C GLY A 60 8.20 5.94 11.40
N ALA A 61 8.84 4.96 10.74
CA ALA A 61 9.68 5.24 9.58
C ALA A 61 8.83 5.69 8.38
N SER A 62 9.30 6.71 7.67
CA SER A 62 8.78 7.07 6.35
C SER A 62 9.29 6.10 5.28
N VAL A 63 8.41 5.65 4.40
CA VAL A 63 8.70 4.72 3.32
C VAL A 63 8.07 5.17 2.00
N ASN A 64 8.70 4.77 0.89
CA ASN A 64 8.13 4.85 -0.45
C ASN A 64 7.53 3.50 -0.80
N LEU A 65 6.24 3.47 -1.11
CA LEU A 65 5.55 2.27 -1.52
C LEU A 65 5.35 2.30 -3.03
N ARG A 66 5.94 1.35 -3.74
CA ARG A 66 5.61 1.09 -5.15
C ARG A 66 4.57 -0.02 -5.19
N VAL A 67 3.32 0.39 -5.31
CA VAL A 67 2.17 -0.52 -5.27
C VAL A 67 1.92 -1.05 -6.67
N LEU A 68 1.93 -2.37 -6.82
CA LEU A 68 1.64 -3.07 -8.07
C LEU A 68 0.27 -3.76 -7.94
N LEU A 69 -0.62 -3.52 -8.90
CA LEU A 69 -1.97 -4.07 -8.90
C LEU A 69 -2.19 -4.97 -10.13
N PRO A 70 -3.19 -5.89 -10.09
CA PRO A 70 -3.51 -6.73 -11.22
C PRO A 70 -3.81 -5.92 -12.49
N GLY A 71 -3.37 -6.41 -13.66
CA GLY A 71 -3.52 -5.70 -14.93
C GLY A 71 -2.44 -4.65 -15.20
N ASN A 72 -1.25 -4.81 -14.61
CA ASN A 72 -0.07 -3.97 -14.82
C ASN A 72 -0.26 -2.50 -14.40
N PHE A 73 -1.23 -2.22 -13.53
CA PHE A 73 -1.37 -0.91 -12.91
C PHE A 73 -0.39 -0.78 -11.76
N GLN A 74 0.16 0.43 -11.59
CA GLN A 74 1.05 0.72 -10.48
C GLN A 74 0.98 2.20 -10.09
N PHE A 75 1.32 2.49 -8.84
CA PHE A 75 1.52 3.86 -8.37
C PHE A 75 2.56 3.92 -7.25
N ILE A 76 3.03 5.14 -6.96
CA ILE A 76 3.90 5.41 -5.82
C ILE A 76 3.09 6.17 -4.75
N ALA A 77 3.26 5.79 -3.49
CA ALA A 77 2.75 6.52 -2.34
C ALA A 77 3.85 6.70 -1.29
N HIS A 78 3.77 7.80 -0.54
CA HIS A 78 4.52 7.97 0.69
C HIS A 78 3.67 7.46 1.85
N ALA A 79 4.30 6.79 2.80
CA ALA A 79 3.62 6.26 3.96
C ALA A 79 4.51 6.27 5.19
N GLU A 80 3.89 6.14 6.35
CA GLU A 80 4.55 5.97 7.64
C GLU A 80 4.19 4.60 8.21
N VAL A 81 5.18 3.86 8.72
CA VAL A 81 4.94 2.59 9.40
C VAL A 81 4.22 2.84 10.72
N ARG A 82 3.01 2.29 10.89
CA ARG A 82 2.15 2.55 12.04
C ARG A 82 1.96 1.37 12.98
N TRP A 83 2.15 0.15 12.50
CA TRP A 83 2.09 -1.06 13.31
C TRP A 83 2.85 -2.19 12.62
N MET A 84 3.18 -3.23 13.39
CA MET A 84 3.93 -4.39 12.90
C MET A 84 3.24 -5.68 13.36
N ARG A 85 3.22 -6.69 12.50
CA ARG A 85 2.75 -8.03 12.81
C ARG A 85 3.96 -8.98 12.80
N GLY A 86 4.30 -9.51 13.96
CA GLY A 86 5.43 -10.42 14.16
C GLY A 86 5.07 -11.89 13.95
N SER A 87 6.08 -12.73 13.72
CA SER A 87 5.96 -14.19 13.56
C SER A 87 5.90 -14.96 14.89
N GLY A 88 5.23 -14.40 15.91
CA GLY A 88 5.19 -14.98 17.26
C GLY A 88 4.45 -16.33 17.33
N VAL A 89 4.77 -17.13 18.35
CA VAL A 89 4.27 -18.52 18.59
C VAL A 89 2.81 -18.55 19.10
N SER A 90 1.97 -17.60 18.69
CA SER A 90 0.56 -17.51 19.08
C SER A 90 -0.33 -17.67 17.84
N VAL A 91 -0.85 -18.90 17.72
CA VAL A 91 -2.02 -19.49 16.99
C VAL A 91 -2.72 -18.80 15.81
N ASP A 92 -2.49 -17.54 15.46
CA ASP A 92 -3.00 -16.98 14.21
C ASP A 92 -1.93 -17.08 13.14
N SER A 93 -2.21 -17.91 12.12
CA SER A 93 -1.36 -18.21 10.95
C SER A 93 -1.21 -17.03 9.99
N ALA A 94 -1.19 -15.80 10.51
CA ALA A 94 -1.16 -14.58 9.74
C ALA A 94 0.28 -14.28 9.26
N GLU A 95 0.42 -13.89 7.99
CA GLU A 95 1.74 -13.54 7.45
C GLU A 95 2.37 -12.36 8.21
N PRO A 96 3.69 -12.40 8.49
CA PRO A 96 4.39 -11.30 9.10
C PRO A 96 4.44 -10.10 8.16
N GLY A 97 4.50 -8.90 8.74
CA GLY A 97 4.49 -7.69 7.94
C GLY A 97 4.29 -6.43 8.77
N PHE A 98 3.92 -5.35 8.10
CA PHE A 98 3.66 -4.08 8.75
C PHE A 98 2.53 -3.31 8.08
N GLY A 99 1.82 -2.51 8.85
CA GLY A 99 0.88 -1.53 8.34
C GLY A 99 1.56 -0.20 8.10
N ALA A 100 1.36 0.36 6.92
CA ALA A 100 1.84 1.69 6.56
C ALA A 100 0.66 2.59 6.18
N ARG A 101 0.50 3.69 6.92
CA ARG A 101 -0.53 4.70 6.67
C ARG A 101 -0.07 5.64 5.58
N PHE A 102 -0.93 5.91 4.60
CA PHE A 102 -0.61 6.87 3.54
C PHE A 102 -0.44 8.27 4.12
N THR A 103 0.64 8.93 3.72
CA THR A 103 0.90 10.35 4.01
C THR A 103 0.82 11.19 2.74
N LYS A 104 1.07 10.59 1.57
CA LYS A 104 0.89 11.24 0.27
C LYS A 104 0.63 10.22 -0.83
N ILE A 105 -0.31 10.52 -1.72
CA ILE A 105 -0.65 9.72 -2.90
C ILE A 105 -1.09 10.65 -4.03
N SER A 106 -0.91 10.25 -5.29
CA SER A 106 -1.47 11.02 -6.42
C SER A 106 -2.97 10.75 -6.60
N THR A 107 -3.65 11.60 -7.38
CA THR A 107 -5.07 11.41 -7.71
C THR A 107 -5.30 10.09 -8.43
N GLU A 108 -4.43 9.70 -9.35
CA GLU A 108 -4.50 8.41 -10.06
C GLU A 108 -4.31 7.23 -9.09
N GLY A 109 -3.35 7.35 -8.16
CA GLY A 109 -3.16 6.34 -7.11
C GLY A 109 -4.42 6.17 -6.27
N ARG A 110 -5.05 7.26 -5.83
CA ARG A 110 -6.33 7.21 -5.10
C ARG A 110 -7.44 6.53 -5.90
N MET A 111 -7.55 6.82 -7.20
CA MET A 111 -8.52 6.14 -8.07
C MET A 111 -8.27 4.63 -8.16
N LEU A 112 -7.00 4.21 -8.23
CA LEU A 112 -6.62 2.79 -8.24
C LEU A 112 -6.93 2.10 -6.90
N VAL A 113 -6.63 2.76 -5.77
CA VAL A 113 -7.03 2.28 -4.43
C VAL A 113 -8.53 2.06 -4.39
N ASN A 114 -9.32 3.10 -4.70
CA ASN A 114 -10.79 3.04 -4.68
C ASN A 114 -11.36 1.98 -5.61
N ARG A 115 -10.74 1.74 -6.77
CA ARG A 115 -11.16 0.68 -7.68
C ARG A 115 -10.87 -0.71 -7.12
N TYR A 116 -9.70 -0.90 -6.55
CA TYR A 116 -9.28 -2.19 -6.01
C TYR A 116 -10.12 -2.57 -4.78
N THR A 117 -10.36 -1.62 -3.87
CA THR A 117 -11.10 -1.87 -2.61
C THR A 117 -12.58 -2.20 -2.83
N ARG A 118 -13.16 -1.82 -3.98
CA ARG A 118 -14.50 -2.28 -4.38
C ARG A 118 -14.57 -3.76 -4.75
N ASN A 119 -13.45 -4.34 -5.18
CA ASN A 119 -13.38 -5.72 -5.65
C ASN A 119 -12.74 -6.67 -4.62
N ARG A 120 -11.93 -6.12 -3.71
CA ARG A 120 -11.32 -6.84 -2.59
C ARG A 120 -11.45 -6.01 -1.34
N GLU A 121 -12.19 -6.53 -0.37
CA GLU A 121 -12.45 -5.81 0.88
C GLU A 121 -11.14 -5.46 1.60
N PRO A 122 -10.98 -4.19 2.06
CA PRO A 122 -9.86 -3.82 2.91
C PRO A 122 -9.91 -4.58 4.24
N LEU A 123 -8.73 -4.93 4.76
CA LEU A 123 -8.60 -5.44 6.12
C LEU A 123 -9.11 -4.40 7.12
N PHE A 124 -9.63 -4.87 8.25
CA PHE A 124 -9.91 -4.01 9.40
C PHE A 124 -8.76 -4.13 10.40
N TYR A 125 -8.30 -2.99 10.93
CA TYR A 125 -7.28 -2.97 11.97
C TYR A 125 -7.64 -1.87 13.00
N ASP A 126 -7.82 -2.27 14.26
CA ASP A 126 -8.34 -1.45 15.36
C ASP A 126 -7.28 -0.92 16.33
N ASP A 127 -6.09 -1.52 16.38
CA ASP A 127 -4.98 -1.15 17.29
C ASP A 127 -4.20 0.13 16.87
N LEU A 128 -4.88 1.17 16.36
CA LEU A 128 -4.26 2.46 15.99
C LEU A 128 -4.47 3.58 17.02
#